data_AF-A0A0B7BUT8-F1
#
_entry.id   AF-A0A0B7BUT8-F1
#
_cell.length_a   1.000
_cell.length_b   1.000
_cell.length_c   1.000
_cell.angle_alpha   90.00
_cell.angle_beta   90.00
_cell.angle_gamma   90.00
#
_symmetry.space_group_name_H-M   'P 1'
#
loop_
_entity.id
_entity.type
_entity.pdbx_description
1 polymer ?
#
loop_
_entity_poly.entity_id
_entity_poly.type
_entity_poly.pdbx_seq_one_letter_code
_entity_poly.pdbx_strand_id
1 'polypeptide(L)' 'LRSHMYTKFKIGNSAMCTCGQAHQTAEHILQDCPEYDTLRQTHWPNETTLDIKLHGPLCELQKTVKFIQ' A
#
# COMPACT_ATOMS: atom_id res chain seq x y z
N LEU A 1 -6.88 11.39 3.17
CA LEU A 1 -6.10 10.21 2.68
C LEU A 1 -4.84 9.96 3.51
N ARG A 2 -3.85 10.88 3.54
CA ARG A 2 -2.62 10.72 4.34
C ARG A 2 -2.88 10.34 5.80
N SER A 3 -3.67 11.10 6.55
CA SER A 3 -3.98 10.77 7.95
C SER A 3 -4.71 9.44 8.13
N HIS A 4 -5.57 9.06 7.18
CA HIS A 4 -6.29 7.77 7.24
C HIS A 4 -5.32 6.59 7.06
N MET A 5 -4.31 6.74 6.19
CA MET A 5 -3.24 5.76 6.03
C MET A 5 -2.39 5.67 7.30
N TYR A 6 -2.06 6.81 7.91
CA TYR A 6 -1.33 6.87 9.18
C TYR A 6 -2.04 6.09 10.30
N THR A 7 -3.36 6.22 10.42
CA THR A 7 -4.12 5.56 11.49
C THR A 7 -4.37 4.08 11.22
N LYS A 8 -4.72 3.69 9.98
CA LYS A 8 -4.99 2.27 9.65
C LYS A 8 -3.73 1.42 9.63
N PHE A 9 -2.64 1.96 9.12
CA PHE A 9 -1.37 1.24 9.06
C PHE A 9 -0.42 1.62 10.18
N LYS A 10 -0.80 2.35 11.23
CA LYS A 10 0.18 2.83 12.22
C LYS A 10 1.48 3.34 11.55
N ILE A 11 1.35 4.23 10.55
CA ILE A 11 2.49 4.88 9.86
C ILE A 11 3.15 5.89 10.83
N GLY A 12 3.21 5.57 12.11
CA GLY A 12 4.06 6.16 13.12
C GLY A 12 4.70 4.97 13.84
N ASN A 13 5.95 4.68 13.48
CA ASN A 13 6.82 3.66 14.10
C ASN A 13 6.31 2.21 14.21
N SER A 14 5.11 1.83 13.76
CA SER A 14 4.52 0.56 14.22
C SER A 14 3.46 -0.13 13.35
N ALA A 15 3.48 -0.01 12.01
CA ALA A 15 3.11 -1.18 11.20
C ALA A 15 4.35 -2.00 10.93
N MET A 16 4.55 -3.01 11.76
CA MET A 16 5.47 -4.06 11.41
C MET A 16 4.82 -4.96 10.36
N CYS A 17 5.08 -4.67 9.08
CA CYS A 17 4.97 -5.72 8.06
C CYS A 17 5.81 -6.91 8.52
N THR A 18 5.21 -8.09 8.63
CA THR A 18 5.89 -9.31 9.12
C THR A 18 6.94 -9.84 8.13
N CYS A 19 6.99 -9.27 6.94
CA CYS A 19 7.94 -9.54 5.85
C CYS A 19 9.42 -9.31 6.20
N GLY A 20 9.73 -8.65 7.32
CA GLY A 20 11.10 -8.52 7.84
C GLY A 20 12.02 -7.56 7.07
N GLN A 21 11.48 -6.71 6.19
CA GLN A 21 12.23 -5.71 5.44
C GLN A 21 12.35 -4.38 6.20
N ALA A 22 13.50 -3.71 6.05
CA ALA A 22 13.89 -2.54 6.85
C ALA A 22 13.06 -1.26 6.59
N HIS A 23 12.33 -1.18 5.47
CA HIS A 23 11.38 -0.10 5.19
C HIS A 23 9.95 -0.63 5.21
N GLN A 24 9.33 -0.59 6.38
CA GLN A 24 7.91 -0.92 6.55
C GLN A 24 7.02 0.30 6.27
N THR A 25 7.28 0.99 5.16
CA THR A 25 6.51 2.15 4.73
C THR A 25 5.29 1.70 3.93
N ALA A 26 4.27 2.56 3.82
CA ALA A 26 3.12 2.27 2.96
C ALA A 26 3.55 2.03 1.51
N GLU A 27 4.63 2.66 1.07
CA GLU A 27 5.25 2.47 -0.24
C GLU A 27 5.72 1.03 -0.44
N HIS A 28 6.41 0.46 0.55
CA HIS A 28 6.81 -0.94 0.54
C HIS A 28 5.60 -1.88 0.45
N ILE A 29 4.57 -1.68 1.28
CA ILE A 29 3.36 -2.52 1.25
C ILE A 29 2.67 -2.44 -0.11
N LEU A 30 2.60 -1.24 -0.70
CA LEU A 30 1.95 -0.98 -1.97
C LEU A 30 2.73 -1.49 -3.19
N GLN A 31 4.05 -1.65 -3.09
CA GLN A 31 4.89 -1.92 -4.26
C GLN A 31 5.73 -3.19 -4.15
N ASP A 32 6.43 -3.40 -3.04
CA ASP A 32 7.49 -4.40 -2.92
C ASP A 32 7.20 -5.53 -1.93
N CYS A 33 6.18 -5.39 -1.08
CA CYS A 33 5.94 -6.38 -0.05
C CYS A 33 5.48 -7.72 -0.65
N PRO A 34 6.21 -8.83 -0.38
CA PRO A 34 5.87 -10.14 -0.91
C PRO A 34 4.64 -10.76 -0.23
N GLU A 35 4.40 -10.47 1.06
CA GLU A 35 3.21 -10.96 1.78
C GLU A 35 1.91 -10.42 1.18
N TYR A 36 1.95 -9.23 0.62
CA TYR A 36 0.79 -8.58 0.01
C TYR A 36 0.79 -8.69 -1.52
N ASP A 37 1.68 -9.48 -2.13
CA ASP A 37 1.75 -9.61 -3.59
C ASP A 37 0.45 -10.16 -4.17
N THR A 38 -0.09 -11.24 -3.60
CA THR A 38 -1.36 -11.82 -4.05
C THR A 38 -2.51 -10.81 -3.93
N LEU A 39 -2.59 -10.08 -2.81
CA LEU A 39 -3.60 -9.04 -2.62
C LEU A 39 -3.39 -7.86 -3.59
N ARG A 40 -2.14 -7.49 -3.87
CA ARG A 40 -1.82 -6.44 -4.83
C ARG A 40 -2.27 -6.82 -6.23
N GLN A 41 -2.10 -8.07 -6.64
CA GLN A 41 -2.55 -8.57 -7.94
C GLN A 41 -4.08 -8.58 -8.08
N THR A 42 -4.85 -8.74 -6.99
CA THR A 42 -6.32 -8.64 -7.07
C THR A 42 -6.80 -7.20 -7.30
N HIS A 43 -6.08 -6.21 -6.78
CA HIS A 43 -6.42 -4.80 -6.95
C HIS A 43 -5.78 -4.15 -8.19
N TRP A 44 -4.56 -4.57 -8.53
CA TRP A 44 -3.75 -4.12 -9.65
C TRP A 44 -3.21 -5.33 -10.43
N PRO A 45 -4.03 -5.93 -11.30
CA PRO A 45 -3.60 -7.05 -12.15
C PRO A 45 -2.64 -6.61 -13.27
N ASN A 46 -2.58 -5.31 -13.55
CA ASN A 46 -1.61 -4.72 -14.47
C ASN A 46 -0.51 -4.03 -13.66
N GLU A 47 0.70 -4.03 -14.21
CA GLU A 47 1.85 -3.37 -13.61
C GLU A 47 1.54 -1.88 -13.38
N THR A 48 1.32 -1.52 -12.12
CA THR A 48 0.93 -0.18 -11.71
C THR A 48 2.02 0.40 -10.83
N THR A 49 2.53 1.57 -11.21
CA THR A 49 3.59 2.25 -10.48
C THR A 49 3.08 2.79 -9.16
N LEU A 50 4.01 2.96 -8.20
CA LEU A 50 3.70 3.53 -6.90
C LEU A 50 3.12 4.95 -7.00
N ASP A 51 3.60 5.75 -7.95
CA ASP A 51 3.09 7.10 -8.21
C ASP A 51 1.60 7.08 -8.57
N ILE A 52 1.17 6.15 -9.43
CA ILE A 52 -0.25 6.01 -9.79
C ILE A 52 -1.09 5.56 -8.58
N LYS A 53 -0.55 4.69 -7.73
CA LYS A 53 -1.23 4.23 -6.51
C LYS A 53 -1.40 5.34 -5.46
N LEU A 54 -0.47 6.30 -5.40
CA LEU A 54 -0.45 7.36 -4.39
C LEU A 54 -1.04 8.69 -4.89
N HIS A 55 -0.86 9.00 -6.17
CA HIS A 55 -1.15 10.29 -6.79
C HIS A 55 -1.97 10.18 -8.08
N GLY A 56 -2.30 8.95 -8.51
CA GLY A 56 -3.10 8.72 -9.69
C GLY A 56 -4.56 9.18 -9.57
N PRO A 57 -5.38 8.88 -10.58
CA PRO A 57 -6.78 9.29 -10.61
C PRO A 57 -7.58 8.63 -9.47
N LEU A 58 -8.76 9.19 -9.17
CA LEU A 58 -9.61 8.74 -8.06
C LEU A 58 -9.88 7.22 -8.08
N CYS A 59 -10.00 6.62 -9.27
CA CYS A 59 -10.17 5.17 -9.42
C CYS A 59 -8.99 4.38 -8.80
N GLU A 60 -7.76 4.85 -9.01
CA GLU A 60 -6.55 4.23 -8.46
C GLU A 60 -6.43 4.50 -6.97
N LEU A 61 -6.74 5.71 -6.52
CA LEU A 61 -6.78 6.04 -5.09
C LEU A 61 -7.83 5.20 -4.34
N GLN A 62 -8.98 4.91 -4.96
CA GLN A 62 -9.99 4.03 -4.40
C GLN A 62 -9.50 2.60 -4.26
N LYS A 63 -8.73 2.09 -5.24
CA LYS A 63 -8.08 0.77 -5.14
C LYS A 63 -7.07 0.74 -4.01
N THR A 64 -6.24 1.79 -3.89
CA THR A 64 -5.32 1.96 -2.76
C THR A 64 -6.09 1.91 -1.46
N VAL A 65 -7.16 2.68 -1.30
CA VAL A 65 -7.99 2.67 -0.09
C VAL A 65 -8.63 1.29 0.21
N LYS A 66 -8.95 0.49 -0.81
CA LYS A 66 -9.48 -0.88 -0.60
C LYS A 66 -8.40 -1.89 -0.24
N PHE A 67 -7.23 -1.80 -0.85
CA PHE A 67 -6.08 -2.65 -0.56
C PHE A 67 -5.58 -2.47 0.88
N ILE A 68 -5.73 -1.25 1.39
CA ILE A 68 -5.26 -0.84 2.72
C ILE A 68 -6.34 -0.91 3.80
N GLN A 69 -7.54 -1.38 3.43
CA GLN A 69 -8.71 -1.41 4.31
C GLN A 69 -8.84 -2.74 5.03
#